data_AF-A0A940WIA2-F1
#
_entry.id   AF-A0A940WIA2-F1
#
_cell.length_a   1.000
_cell.length_b   1.000
_cell.length_c   1.000
_cell.angle_alpha   90.00
_cell.angle_beta   90.00
_cell.angle_gamma   90.00
#
_symmetry.space_group_name_H-M   'P 1'
#
loop_
_entity.id
_entity.type
_entity.pdbx_description
1 polymer ?
#
loop_
_entity_poly.entity_id
_entity_poly.type
_entity_poly.pdbx_seq_one_letter_code
_entity_poly.pdbx_strand_id
1 'polypeptide(L)' 'IMPSMTADYFGTKSLGANYGYLFTAWGVAGVGGPFMIDAIKTATGAVTMAMYYVSAACVAGIILVFISKKPEFKGA' A
#
# COMPACT_ATOMS: atom_id res chain seq x y z
N ILE A 1 -9.32 4.80 -6.54
CA ILE A 1 -9.73 3.92 -5.42
C ILE A 1 -9.37 4.50 -4.06
N MET A 2 -8.13 4.96 -3.86
CA MET A 2 -7.62 5.22 -2.53
C MET A 2 -8.36 6.32 -1.73
N PRO A 3 -8.73 7.50 -2.28
CA PRO A 3 -9.51 8.48 -1.52
C PRO A 3 -10.99 8.10 -1.38
N SER A 4 -11.61 7.46 -2.38
CA SER A 4 -13.01 7.03 -2.30
C SER A 4 -13.21 5.91 -1.27
N MET A 5 -12.32 4.91 -1.26
CA MET A 5 -12.37 3.82 -0.28
C MET A 5 -12.13 4.31 1.15
N THR A 6 -11.21 5.26 1.35
CA THR A 6 -11.01 5.92 2.65
C THR A 6 -12.24 6.70 3.08
N ALA A 7 -12.91 7.40 2.15
CA ALA A 7 -14.17 8.09 2.42
C ALA A 7 -15.30 7.12 2.79
N ASP A 8 -15.39 5.98 2.10
CA ASP A 8 -16.41 4.96 2.37
C ASP A 8 -16.23 4.31 3.74
N TYR A 9 -14.98 4.19 4.20
CA TYR A 9 -14.62 3.51 5.46
C TYR A 9 -14.68 4.45 6.67
N PHE A 10 -14.17 5.67 6.54
CA PHE A 10 -13.97 6.60 7.66
C PHE A 10 -14.83 7.88 7.55
N GLY A 11 -15.61 8.02 6.49
CA GLY A 11 -16.41 9.21 6.20
C GLY A 11 -15.60 10.35 5.57
N THR A 12 -16.32 11.36 5.07
CA THR A 12 -15.74 12.49 4.32
C THR A 12 -15.29 13.66 5.21
N LYS A 13 -15.80 13.73 6.46
CA LYS A 13 -15.55 14.85 7.39
C LYS A 13 -14.07 15.10 7.67
N SER A 14 -13.28 14.03 7.77
CA SER A 14 -11.83 14.08 8.02
C SER A 14 -11.03 13.38 6.91
N LEU A 15 -11.56 13.40 5.68
CA LEU A 15 -10.97 12.66 4.56
C LEU A 15 -9.51 13.04 4.29
N GLY A 16 -9.19 14.34 4.33
CA GLY A 16 -7.82 14.82 4.08
C GLY A 16 -6.80 14.25 5.06
N ALA A 17 -7.14 14.20 6.35
CA ALA A 17 -6.26 13.63 7.37
C ALA A 17 -6.14 12.10 7.23
N ASN A 18 -7.27 11.40 7.11
CA ASN A 18 -7.29 9.93 6.99
C ASN A 18 -6.57 9.45 5.72
N TYR A 19 -6.81 10.13 4.60
CA TYR A 19 -6.13 9.84 3.35
C TYR A 19 -4.65 10.24 3.40
N GLY A 20 -4.32 11.34 4.08
CA GLY A 20 -2.93 11.76 4.31
C GLY A 20 -2.11 10.66 5.00
N TYR A 21 -2.67 10.01 6.03
CA TYR A 21 -2.01 8.86 6.67
C TYR A 21 -1.78 7.71 5.69
N LEU A 22 -2.77 7.32 4.88
CA LEU A 22 -2.56 6.30 3.85
C LEU A 22 -1.50 6.72 2.83
N PHE A 23 -1.47 8.00 2.45
CA PHE A 23 -0.53 8.54 1.49
C PHE A 23 0.92 8.49 2.01
N THR A 24 1.15 8.51 3.33
CA THR A 24 2.49 8.31 3.89
C THR A 24 3.08 6.95 3.51
N ALA A 25 2.26 5.89 3.45
CA ALA A 25 2.71 4.56 3.02
C ALA A 25 3.15 4.58 1.54
N TRP A 26 2.44 5.33 0.69
CA TRP A 26 2.85 5.55 -0.70
C TRP A 26 4.16 6.33 -0.79
N GLY A 27 4.34 7.36 0.06
CA GLY A 27 5.60 8.12 0.14
C GLY A 27 6.79 7.23 0.54
N VAL A 28 6.62 6.40 1.57
CA VAL A 28 7.66 5.44 2.00
C VAL A 28 7.98 4.44 0.89
N ALA A 29 6.96 3.92 0.19
CA ALA A 29 7.18 3.03 -0.94
C ALA A 29 7.91 3.72 -2.11
N GLY A 30 7.62 4.99 -2.38
CA GLY A 30 8.29 5.78 -3.42
C GLY A 30 9.77 6.00 -3.14
N VAL A 31 10.14 6.21 -1.88
CA VAL A 31 11.54 6.33 -1.47
C VAL A 31 12.22 4.95 -1.38
N GLY A 32 11.55 3.96 -0.77
CA GLY A 32 12.11 2.63 -0.51
C GLY A 32 12.20 1.71 -1.73
N GLY A 33 11.31 1.87 -2.71
CA GLY A 33 11.24 1.03 -3.90
C GLY A 33 12.55 0.95 -4.69
N PRO A 34 13.17 2.08 -5.06
CA PRO A 34 14.47 2.08 -5.74
C PRO A 34 15.57 1.37 -4.95
N PHE A 35 15.67 1.62 -3.63
CA PHE A 35 16.66 0.97 -2.77
C PHE A 35 16.45 -0.54 -2.70
N MET A 36 15.20 -1.00 -2.62
CA MET A 36 14.87 -2.42 -2.63
C MET A 36 15.29 -3.08 -3.96
N ILE A 37 14.98 -2.45 -5.10
CA ILE A 37 15.35 -2.97 -6.43
C ILE A 37 16.87 -3.04 -6.56
N ASP A 38 17.58 -2.02 -6.12
CA ASP A 38 19.04 -1.96 -6.19
C ASP A 38 19.71 -3.02 -5.30
N ALA A 39 19.20 -3.23 -4.08
CA ALA A 39 19.65 -4.28 -3.18
C ALA A 39 19.43 -5.68 -3.78
N ILE A 40 18.24 -5.94 -4.35
CA ILE A 40 17.94 -7.24 -4.98
C ILE A 40 18.81 -7.46 -6.21
N LYS A 41 19.00 -6.43 -7.04
CA LYS A 41 19.86 -6.49 -8.22
C LYS A 41 21.32 -6.77 -7.83
N THR A 42 21.82 -6.16 -6.76
CA THR A 42 23.18 -6.38 -6.26
C THR A 42 23.37 -7.81 -5.75
N ALA A 43 22.37 -8.37 -5.06
CA ALA A 43 22.45 -9.72 -4.51
C ALA A 43 22.29 -10.83 -5.57
N THR A 44 21.45 -10.62 -6.59
CA THR A 44 21.08 -11.65 -7.57
C THR A 44 21.67 -11.45 -8.96
N GLY A 45 22.25 -10.27 -9.23
CA GLY A 45 22.76 -9.87 -10.54
C GLY A 45 21.66 -9.56 -11.59
N ALA A 46 20.38 -9.78 -11.27
CA ALA A 46 19.29 -9.68 -12.24
C ALA A 46 18.10 -8.85 -11.71
N VAL A 47 17.65 -7.89 -12.51
CA VAL A 47 16.45 -7.07 -12.21
C VAL A 47 15.18 -7.91 -12.27
N THR A 48 15.17 -8.99 -13.05
CA THR A 48 14.03 -9.91 -13.16
C THR A 48 13.60 -10.46 -11.81
N MET A 49 14.54 -10.73 -10.89
CA MET A 49 14.20 -11.18 -9.53
C MET A 49 13.44 -10.12 -8.75
N ALA A 50 13.83 -8.84 -8.86
CA ALA A 50 13.10 -7.74 -8.23
C ALA A 50 11.65 -7.64 -8.75
N MET A 51 11.43 -7.92 -10.05
CA MET A 51 10.09 -7.93 -10.63
C MET A 51 9.22 -9.05 -10.06
N TYR A 52 9.79 -10.23 -9.76
CA TYR A 52 9.04 -11.30 -9.08
C TYR A 52 8.61 -10.88 -7.67
N TYR A 53 9.48 -10.23 -6.90
CA TYR A 53 9.12 -9.70 -5.57
C TYR A 53 8.00 -8.65 -5.65
N VAL A 54 8.08 -7.71 -6.61
CA VAL A 54 7.03 -6.71 -6.83
C VAL A 54 5.72 -7.41 -7.23
N SER A 55 5.76 -8.42 -8.11
CA SER A 55 4.57 -9.16 -8.52
C SER A 55 3.90 -9.88 -7.33
N ALA A 56 4.70 -10.50 -6.44
CA ALA A 56 4.20 -11.13 -5.23
C ALA A 56 3.57 -10.11 -4.27
N ALA A 57 4.19 -8.93 -4.12
CA ALA A 57 3.64 -7.84 -3.31
C ALA A 57 2.30 -7.32 -3.88
N CYS A 58 2.16 -7.22 -5.20
CA CYS A 58 0.89 -6.86 -5.84
C CYS A 58 -0.21 -7.90 -5.58
N VAL A 59 0.11 -9.19 -5.70
CA VAL A 59 -0.84 -10.28 -5.38
C VAL A 59 -1.27 -10.22 -3.92
N ALA A 60 -0.32 -10.02 -3.00
CA ALA A 60 -0.64 -9.82 -1.58
C ALA A 60 -1.55 -8.60 -1.37
N GLY A 61 -1.29 -7.48 -2.05
CA GLY A 61 -2.13 -6.29 -2.01
C GLY A 61 -3.56 -6.56 -2.49
N ILE A 62 -3.73 -7.35 -3.55
CA ILE A 62 -5.05 -7.76 -4.04
C ILE A 62 -5.79 -8.57 -2.96
N ILE A 63 -5.13 -9.56 -2.36
CA ILE A 63 -5.70 -10.38 -1.27
C ILE A 63 -6.12 -9.48 -0.09
N LEU A 64 -5.26 -8.54 0.31
CA LEU A 64 -5.55 -7.59 1.39
C LEU A 64 -6.79 -6.74 1.11
N VAL A 65 -6.98 -6.28 -0.13
CA VAL A 65 -8.18 -5.54 -0.53
C VAL A 65 -9.44 -6.41 -0.41
N PHE A 66 -9.38 -7.69 -0.79
CA PHE A 66 -10.53 -8.59 -0.68
C PHE A 66 -10.92 -8.91 0.77
N ILE A 67 -9.95 -8.99 1.69
CA ILE A 67 -10.24 -9.26 3.11
C ILE A 67 -10.56 -7.98 3.91
N SER A 68 -10.22 -6.80 3.37
CA SER A 68 -10.48 -5.53 4.04
C SER A 68 -11.98 -5.28 4.13
N LYS A 69 -12.46 -5.09 5.35
CA LYS A 69 -13.87 -4.79 5.65
C LYS A 69 -13.98 -3.37 6.19
N LYS A 70 -15.14 -2.75 5.95
CA LYS A 70 -15.47 -1.46 6.56
C LYS A 70 -15.40 -1.58 8.09
N PRO A 71 -14.65 -0.72 8.78
CA PRO A 71 -14.56 -0.76 10.24
C PRO A 71 -15.92 -0.46 10.87
N GLU A 72 -16.39 -1.34 11.76
CA GLU A 72 -17.57 -1.11 12.60
C GLU A 72 -17.14 -0.32 13.84
N PHE A 73 -17.45 0.97 13.87
CA PHE A 73 -17.26 1.77 15.08
C PHE A 73 -18.38 1.42 16.07
N LYS A 74 -18.12 0.47 16.96
CA LYS A 74 -18.98 0.20 18.11
C LYS A 74 -18.90 1.42 19.02
N GLY A 75 -19.94 2.26 18.98
CA GLY A 75 -20.02 3.51 19.71
C GLY A 75 -19.79 3.31 21.21
N ALA A 76 -19.05 4.25 21.78
CA ALA A 76 -19.05 4.55 23.22
C ALA A 76 -20.40 5.15 23.63
#